data_AF-A0A2S6N8V6-F1
#
_entry.id   AF-A0A2S6N8V6-F1
#
_cell.length_a   1.000
_cell.length_b   1.000
_cell.length_c   1.000
_cell.angle_alpha   90.00
_cell.angle_beta   90.00
_cell.angle_gamma   90.00
#
_symmetry.space_group_name_H-M   'P 1'
#
loop_
_entity.id
_entity.type
_entity.pdbx_description
1 polymer ?
#
loop_
_entity_poly.entity_id
_entity_poly.type
_entity_poly.pdbx_seq_one_letter_code
_entity_poly.pdbx_strand_id
1 'polypeptide(L)' 'MRNGISITLNETDRRRLDAVVADRNTPQKRAWRARIVLMSADGVGASAIMAETRTS' A
#
# COMPACT_ATOMS: atom_id res chain seq x y z
N MET A 1 -11.34 6.35 4.34
CA MET A 1 -11.13 6.38 2.87
C MET A 1 -12.13 7.37 2.30
N ARG A 2 -11.90 7.98 1.14
CA ARG A 2 -12.92 8.83 0.54
C ARG A 2 -14.11 7.94 0.16
N ASN A 3 -15.31 8.28 0.62
CA ASN A 3 -16.51 7.51 0.27
C ASN A 3 -16.60 7.37 -1.26
N GLY A 4 -16.66 6.11 -1.72
CA GLY A 4 -16.79 5.76 -3.14
C GLY A 4 -15.51 5.32 -3.87
N ILE A 5 -14.35 5.25 -3.21
CA ILE A 5 -13.12 4.72 -3.83
C ILE A 5 -12.71 3.43 -3.12
N SER A 6 -12.89 2.30 -3.79
CA SER A 6 -12.36 0.99 -3.40
C SER A 6 -11.34 0.52 -4.44
N ILE A 7 -10.21 0.01 -3.96
CA ILE A 7 -9.20 -0.61 -4.82
C ILE A 7 -9.37 -2.12 -4.66
N THR A 8 -9.65 -2.82 -5.75
CA THR A 8 -9.64 -4.28 -5.75
C THR A 8 -8.39 -4.75 -6.47
N LEU A 9 -7.55 -5.52 -5.80
CA LEU A 9 -6.37 -6.13 -6.40
C LEU A 9 -6.65 -7.60 -6.67
N ASN A 10 -6.25 -8.08 -7.85
CA ASN A 10 -6.13 -9.51 -8.06
C ASN A 10 -4.89 -10.05 -7.31
N GLU A 11 -4.82 -11.37 -7.15
CA GLU A 11 -3.74 -12.02 -6.39
C GLU A 11 -2.36 -11.75 -7.00
N THR A 12 -2.26 -11.70 -8.32
CA THR A 12 -1.00 -11.45 -9.04
C THR A 12 -0.44 -10.06 -8.74
N ASP A 13 -1.28 -9.04 -8.79
CA ASP A 13 -0.90 -7.66 -8.53
C ASP A 13 -0.59 -7.44 -7.05
N ARG A 14 -1.32 -8.12 -6.16
CA ARG A 14 -0.99 -8.14 -4.73
C ARG A 14 0.43 -8.68 -4.49
N ARG A 15 0.75 -9.86 -5.05
CA ARG A 15 2.10 -10.46 -4.94
C ARG A 15 3.20 -9.57 -5.51
N ARG A 16 2.95 -8.87 -6.63
CA ARG A 16 3.90 -7.91 -7.20
C ARG A 16 4.16 -6.73 -6.29
N LEU A 17 3.10 -6.15 -5.71
CA LEU A 17 3.22 -5.03 -4.78
C LEU A 17 3.93 -5.45 -3.49
N ASP A 18 3.64 -6.64 -2.96
CA ASP A 18 4.36 -7.20 -1.80
C ASP A 18 5.85 -7.38 -2.10
N ALA A 19 6.21 -7.87 -3.30
CA ALA A 19 7.60 -7.97 -3.72
C ALA A 19 8.30 -6.60 -3.78
N VAL A 20 7.62 -5.56 -4.24
CA VAL A 20 8.14 -4.18 -4.26
C VAL A 20 8.35 -3.62 -2.86
N VAL A 21 7.49 -3.98 -1.90
CA VAL A 21 7.66 -3.58 -0.48
C VAL A 21 8.81 -4.35 0.18
N ALA A 22 9.00 -5.63 -0.16
CA ALA A 22 10.04 -6.48 0.40
C ALA A 22 11.44 -6.22 -0.19
N ASP A 23 11.52 -5.72 -1.42
CA ASP A 23 12.79 -5.43 -2.09
C ASP A 23 13.50 -4.22 -1.47
N ARG A 24 14.62 -4.48 -0.80
CA ARG A 24 15.45 -3.44 -0.16
C ARG A 24 16.20 -2.54 -1.14
N ASN A 25 16.24 -2.90 -2.43
CA ASN A 25 16.79 -2.03 -3.48
C ASN A 25 15.76 -1.05 -4.03
N THR A 26 14.47 -1.26 -3.75
CA THR A 26 13.43 -0.38 -4.23
C THR A 26 13.51 0.98 -3.52
N PRO A 27 13.50 2.11 -4.26
CA PRO A 27 13.49 3.44 -3.65
C PRO A 27 12.34 3.59 -2.66
N GLN A 28 12.61 4.17 -1.49
CA GLN A 28 11.66 4.30 -0.38
C GLN A 28 10.30 4.87 -0.81
N LYS A 29 10.28 5.85 -1.72
CA LYS A 29 9.05 6.43 -2.28
C LYS A 29 8.19 5.43 -3.06
N ARG A 30 8.81 4.47 -3.75
CA ARG A 30 8.10 3.42 -4.50
C ARG A 30 7.56 2.35 -3.55
N ALA A 31 8.39 1.86 -2.62
CA ALA A 31 7.96 0.92 -1.59
C ALA A 31 6.80 1.50 -0.75
N TRP A 32 6.88 2.78 -0.40
CA TRP A 32 5.82 3.47 0.33
C TRP A 32 4.50 3.52 -0.43
N ARG A 33 4.55 3.85 -1.73
CA ARG A 33 3.35 3.85 -2.58
C ARG A 33 2.74 2.46 -2.71
N ALA A 34 3.54 1.41 -2.86
CA ALA A 34 3.04 0.04 -2.92
C ALA A 34 2.34 -0.36 -1.61
N ARG A 35 2.90 0.00 -0.45
CA ARG A 35 2.30 -0.25 0.87
C ARG A 35 0.96 0.48 1.06
N ILE A 36 0.84 1.73 0.58
CA ILE A 36 -0.45 2.45 0.59
C ILE A 36 -1.51 1.73 -0.25
N VAL A 37 -1.15 1.25 -1.45
CA VAL A 37 -2.08 0.55 -2.34
C VAL A 37 -2.57 -0.75 -1.71
N LEU A 38 -1.66 -1.54 -1.11
CA LEU A 38 -2.01 -2.78 -0.39
C LEU A 38 -2.98 -2.52 0.76
N MET A 39 -2.67 -1.58 1.65
CA MET A 39 -3.55 -1.24 2.77
C MET A 39 -4.90 -0.67 2.30
N SER A 40 -4.90 0.09 1.20
CA SER A 40 -6.16 0.60 0.63
C SER A 40 -7.01 -0.52 0.04
N ALA A 41 -6.40 -1.54 -0.55
CA ALA A 41 -7.12 -2.72 -1.02
C ALA A 41 -7.68 -3.57 0.13
N ASP A 42 -6.99 -3.57 1.27
CA ASP A 42 -7.44 -4.19 2.52
C ASP A 42 -8.53 -3.37 3.26
N GLY A 43 -8.99 -2.25 2.69
CA GLY A 43 -10.03 -1.41 3.28
C GLY A 43 -9.56 -0.56 4.45
N VAL A 44 -8.25 -0.43 4.65
CA VAL A 44 -7.67 0.36 5.75
C VAL A 44 -7.96 1.84 5.51
N GLY A 45 -8.57 2.49 6.51
CA GLY A 45 -8.83 3.92 6.52
C GLY A 45 -7.56 4.74 6.34
N ALA A 46 -7.65 5.88 5.63
CA ALA A 46 -6.51 6.80 5.43
C ALA A 46 -5.82 7.21 6.76
N SER A 47 -6.58 7.39 7.84
CA SER A 47 -6.01 7.68 9.17
C SER A 47 -5.15 6.54 9.73
N ALA A 48 -5.58 5.29 9.53
CA ALA A 48 -4.81 4.11 9.92
C ALA A 48 -3.59 3.90 9.01
N ILE A 49 -3.73 4.17 7.71
CA ILE A 49 -2.60 4.20 6.76
C ILE A 49 -1.54 5.21 7.22
N MET A 50 -1.93 6.44 7.58
CA MET A 50 -0.99 7.45 8.06
C MET A 50 -0.35 7.10 9.40
N ALA A 51 -1.05 6.38 10.28
CA ALA A 51 -0.48 5.87 11.53
C ALA A 51 0.58 4.78 11.26
N GLU A 52 0.30 3.87 10.34
CA GLU A 52 1.13 2.69 10.03
C GLU A 52 2.30 2.99 9.08
N THR A 53 2.25 4.10 8.33
CA THR A 53 3.29 4.49 7.35
C THR A 53 3.97 5.80 7.65
N ARG A 54 3.93 6.27 8.90
CA ARG A 54 4.64 7.48 9.32
C ARG A 54 6.15 7.23 9.26
N THR A 55 6.73 7.47 8.09
CA THR A 55 8.18 7.61 7.93
C THR A 55 8.57 8.97 8.49
N SER A 56 9.41 8.97 9.53
CA SER A 56 10.04 10.17 10.06
C SER A 56 11.15 10.68 9.15
#